data_AF-A0A2V7JG08-F1
#
_entry.id   AF-A0A2V7JG08-F1
#
_cell.length_a   1.000
_cell.length_b   1.000
_cell.length_c   1.000
_cell.angle_alpha   90.00
_cell.angle_beta   90.00
_cell.angle_gamma   90.00
#
_symmetry.space_group_name_H-M   'P 1'
#
loop_
_entity.id
_entity.type
_entity.pdbx_description
1 polymer ?
#
loop_
_entity_poly.entity_id
_entity_poly.type
_entity_poly.pdbx_seq_one_letter_code
_entity_poly.pdbx_strand_id
1 'polypeptide(L)' 'ERIGADAVGMSTVPEVIAARARGLRCLGFSSITNVASGLSAQKLSHLEVLEAGTQVAGQLEQLIRGVLKRL' A
#
# COMPACT_ATOMS: atom_id res chain seq x y z
N GLU A 1 -18.46 3.17 16.50
CA GLU A 1 -18.16 4.29 15.57
C GLU A 1 -17.22 3.80 14.46
N ARG A 2 -17.16 4.50 13.31
CA ARG A 2 -16.22 4.19 12.21
C ARG A 2 -15.01 5.12 12.30
N ILE A 3 -13.80 4.58 12.12
CA ILE A 3 -12.53 5.32 12.29
C ILE A 3 -11.98 5.99 11.02
N GLY A 4 -12.67 5.87 9.87
CA GLY A 4 -12.35 6.64 8.65
C GLY A 4 -11.18 6.14 7.80
N ALA A 5 -10.78 4.87 7.89
CA ALA A 5 -9.70 4.32 7.05
C ALA A 5 -10.20 3.94 5.64
N ASP A 6 -9.51 4.41 4.60
CA ASP A 6 -9.78 4.06 3.20
C ASP A 6 -9.01 2.81 2.72
N ALA A 7 -7.90 2.48 3.39
CA ALA A 7 -7.09 1.29 3.14
C ALA A 7 -6.57 0.72 4.47
N VAL A 8 -6.30 -0.60 4.50
CA VAL A 8 -5.78 -1.31 5.67
C VAL A 8 -4.62 -2.20 5.27
N GLY A 9 -3.56 -2.20 6.10
CA GLY A 9 -2.36 -3.00 5.91
C GLY A 9 -1.70 -3.30 7.25
N MET A 10 -0.64 -4.12 7.21
CA MET A 10 0.04 -4.64 8.42
C MET A 10 1.48 -4.09 8.58
N SER A 11 1.83 -3.02 7.87
CA SER A 11 3.17 -2.44 7.84
C SER A 11 3.12 -0.91 7.67
N THR A 12 4.23 -0.30 7.26
CA THR A 12 4.39 1.12 6.85
C THR A 12 4.33 2.14 7.99
N VAL A 13 3.37 2.04 8.90
CA VAL A 13 3.22 3.01 10.01
C VAL A 13 4.48 3.08 10.89
N PRO A 14 5.06 1.95 11.37
CA PRO A 14 6.29 1.99 12.17
C PRO A 14 7.47 2.64 11.43
N GLU A 15 7.64 2.33 10.14
CA GLU A 15 8.73 2.82 9.30
C GLU A 15 8.61 4.33 9.06
N VAL A 16 7.40 4.83 8.80
CA VAL A 16 7.14 6.26 8.63
C VAL A 16 7.39 7.02 9.93
N ILE A 17 6.96 6.49 11.09
CA ILE A 17 7.23 7.11 12.40
C ILE A 17 8.75 7.22 12.61
N ALA A 18 9.50 6.13 12.38
CA ALA A 18 10.94 6.12 12.54
C ALA A 18 11.65 7.10 11.58
N ALA A 19 11.24 7.18 10.32
CA ALA A 19 11.81 8.09 9.33
C ALA A 19 11.54 9.56 9.69
N ARG A 20 10.30 9.88 10.11
CA ARG A 20 9.91 11.24 10.53
C ARG A 20 10.64 11.68 11.80
N ALA A 21 10.87 10.78 12.75
CA ALA A 21 11.68 11.05 13.94
C ALA A 21 13.13 11.46 13.61
N ARG A 22 13.62 11.13 12.40
CA ARG A 22 14.94 11.49 11.88
C ARG A 22 14.91 12.65 10.87
N GLY A 23 13.79 13.37 10.77
CA GLY A 23 13.64 14.51 9.87
C GLY A 23 13.48 14.15 8.39
N LEU A 24 13.37 12.87 8.03
CA LEU A 24 13.23 12.45 6.64
C LEU A 24 11.83 12.78 6.11
N ARG A 25 11.73 13.21 4.85
CA ARG A 25 10.45 13.29 4.14
C ARG A 25 10.04 11.88 3.68
N CYS A 26 8.75 11.56 3.80
CA CYS A 26 8.20 10.27 3.40
C CYS A 26 7.19 10.46 2.26
N LEU A 27 7.22 9.57 1.28
CA LEU A 27 6.20 9.37 0.27
C LEU A 27 5.82 7.89 0.29
N GLY A 28 4.54 7.59 0.48
CA GLY A 28 4.03 6.21 0.58
C GLY A 28 3.13 5.87 -0.59
N PHE A 29 3.17 4.60 -1.00
CA PHE A 29 2.25 4.02 -1.97
C PHE A 29 1.63 2.76 -1.36
N SER A 30 0.33 2.55 -1.61
CA SER A 30 -0.35 1.31 -1.26
C SER A 30 -0.97 0.71 -2.51
N SER A 31 -0.53 -0.48 -2.87
CA SER A 31 -1.19 -1.28 -3.90
C SER A 31 -2.39 -1.97 -3.27
N ILE A 32 -3.60 -1.64 -3.72
CA ILE A 32 -4.82 -2.28 -3.22
C ILE A 32 -4.95 -3.65 -3.87
N THR A 33 -4.64 -4.69 -3.11
CA THR A 33 -4.61 -6.08 -3.60
C THR A 33 -5.93 -6.81 -3.45
N ASN A 34 -6.81 -6.34 -2.57
CA ASN A 34 -8.10 -6.97 -2.31
C ASN A 34 -9.07 -5.98 -1.63
N VAL A 35 -10.34 -6.31 -1.69
CA VAL A 35 -11.40 -5.64 -0.92
C VAL A 35 -11.29 -6.08 0.55
N ALA A 36 -11.56 -5.16 1.49
CA ALA A 36 -11.47 -5.47 2.92
C ALA A 36 -12.47 -6.55 3.35
N SER A 37 -12.13 -7.28 4.42
CA SER A 37 -13.01 -8.32 4.98
C SER A 37 -14.40 -7.76 5.31
N GLY A 38 -15.45 -8.50 4.96
CA GLY A 38 -16.84 -8.09 5.19
C GLY A 38 -17.42 -7.12 4.15
N LEU A 39 -16.63 -6.67 3.17
CA LEU A 39 -17.10 -5.86 2.04
C LEU A 39 -17.28 -6.68 0.74
N SER A 40 -16.84 -7.93 0.73
CA SER A 40 -17.03 -8.90 -0.35
C SER A 40 -17.46 -10.25 0.24
N ALA A 41 -18.15 -11.06 -0.57
CA ALA A 41 -18.48 -12.45 -0.22
C ALA A 41 -17.28 -13.40 -0.34
N GLN A 42 -16.19 -12.96 -0.97
CA GLN A 42 -14.97 -13.77 -1.13
C GLN A 42 -14.15 -13.81 0.15
N LYS A 43 -13.59 -14.98 0.46
CA LYS A 43 -12.67 -15.16 1.58
C LYS A 43 -11.29 -14.64 1.19
N LEU A 44 -10.66 -13.88 2.07
CA LEU A 44 -9.32 -13.36 1.84
C LEU A 44 -8.30 -14.50 1.73
N SER A 45 -7.44 -14.41 0.73
CA SER A 45 -6.34 -15.34 0.49
C SER A 45 -5.02 -14.60 0.29
N HIS A 46 -3.95 -15.09 0.92
CA HIS A 46 -2.62 -14.53 0.68
C HIS A 46 -2.16 -14.74 -0.77
N LEU A 47 -2.60 -15.82 -1.42
CA LEU A 47 -2.25 -16.08 -2.82
C LEU A 47 -2.82 -15.02 -3.76
N GLU A 48 -4.09 -14.64 -3.57
CA GLU A 48 -4.74 -13.57 -4.35
C GLU A 48 -4.01 -12.22 -4.16
N VAL A 49 -3.53 -11.95 -2.94
CA VAL A 49 -2.73 -10.76 -2.64
C VAL A 49 -1.45 -10.75 -3.47
N LEU A 50 -0.75 -11.89 -3.56
CA LEU A 50 0.48 -12.00 -4.34
C LEU A 50 0.21 -11.83 -5.84
N GLU A 51 -0.84 -12.47 -6.36
CA GLU A 51 -1.23 -12.37 -7.77
C GLU A 51 -1.58 -10.94 -8.18
N ALA A 52 -2.41 -10.26 -7.39
CA ALA A 52 -2.73 -8.84 -7.62
C ALA A 52 -1.48 -7.95 -7.53
N GLY A 53 -0.58 -8.26 -6.59
CA GLY A 53 0.73 -7.61 -6.47
C GLY A 53 1.58 -7.75 -7.73
N THR A 54 1.67 -8.95 -8.31
CA THR A 54 2.38 -9.20 -9.57
C THR A 54 1.74 -8.42 -10.73
N GLN A 55 0.42 -8.35 -10.81
CA GLN A 55 -0.29 -7.63 -11.87
C GLN A 55 -0.02 -6.12 -11.85
N VAL A 56 0.06 -5.50 -10.67
CA VAL A 56 0.27 -4.05 -10.53
C VAL A 56 1.75 -3.64 -10.50
N ALA A 57 2.68 -4.60 -10.35
CA ALA A 57 4.10 -4.34 -10.17
C ALA A 57 4.69 -3.42 -11.25
N GLY A 58 4.37 -3.69 -12.53
CA GLY A 58 4.86 -2.87 -13.65
C GLY A 58 4.34 -1.43 -13.64
N GLN A 59 3.07 -1.22 -13.25
CA GLN A 59 2.48 0.11 -13.14
C GLN A 59 3.09 0.89 -11.97
N LEU A 60 3.28 0.22 -10.83
CA LEU A 60 3.92 0.82 -9.67
C LEU A 60 5.38 1.20 -9.96
N GLU A 61 6.12 0.34 -10.67
CA GLU A 61 7.48 0.65 -11.10
C GLU A 61 7.52 1.90 -11.98
N GLN A 62 6.65 1.98 -12.99
CA GLN A 62 6.57 3.15 -13.87
C GLN A 62 6.25 4.43 -13.09
N LEU A 63 5.32 4.36 -12.14
CA LEU A 63 4.95 5.48 -11.28
C LEU A 63 6.13 5.94 -10.43
N ILE A 64 6.80 5.02 -9.73
CA ILE A 64 7.96 5.33 -8.87
C ILE A 64 9.08 5.96 -9.71
N ARG A 65 9.42 5.36 -10.87
CA ARG A 65 10.43 5.93 -11.78
C ARG A 65 10.04 7.33 -12.27
N GLY A 66 8.76 7.55 -12.56
CA GLY A 66 8.26 8.86 -12.99
C GLY A 66 8.36 9.92 -11.89
N VAL A 67 8.04 9.55 -10.66
CA VAL A 67 8.18 10.42 -9.48
C VAL A 67 9.64 10.76 -9.22
N LEU A 68 10.53 9.76 -9.21
CA LEU A 68 11.96 9.96 -8.95
C LEU A 68 12.63 10.88 -9.97
N LYS A 69 12.18 10.90 -11.23
CA LYS A 69 12.68 11.84 -12.26
C LYS A 69 12.31 13.30 -11.99
N ARG A 70 11.35 13.57 -11.10
CA ARG A 70 10.80 14.90 -10.82
C ARG A 70 11.12 15.39 -9.40
N LEU A 71 11.77 14.57 -8.59
CA LEU A 71 12.30 14.92 -7.28
C LEU A 71 13.76 15.37 -7.41
#